data_AF-A0A1F5QD67-F1
#
_entry.id   AF-A0A1F5QD67-F1
#
_cell.length_a   1.000
_cell.length_b   1.000
_cell.length_c   1.000
_cell.angle_alpha   90.00
_cell.angle_beta   90.00
_cell.angle_gamma   90.00
#
_symmetry.space_group_name_H-M   'P 1'
#
loop_
_entity.id
_entity.type
_entity.pdbx_description
1 polymer ?
#
loop_
_entity_poly.entity_id
_entity_poly.type
_entity_poly.pdbx_seq_one_letter_code
_entity_poly.pdbx_strand_id
1 'polypeptide(L)'
;MNYIVTHGSEKIEHYYGDAVRMLFLVAAIIMLTSLPMFDQYINIPTVFSVLAILILGLAAGLTNPRQIWDAGINMGVSSAGFLVFMTYAVNSYQASTGEKFFLTNLVLGFTFLLSTYFSVKTFRGLFLQRRDSDK
;
A
#
# COMPACT_ATOMS: atom_id res chain seq x y z
N MET A 1 -34.93 37.07 2.08
CA MET A 1 -33.50 37.33 2.35
C MET A 1 -32.78 36.00 2.20
N ASN A 2 -32.23 35.73 1.02
CA ASN A 2 -31.56 34.48 0.69
C ASN A 2 -30.08 34.58 1.04
N TYR A 3 -29.55 33.60 1.76
CA TYR A 3 -28.12 33.30 1.70
C TYR A 3 -27.96 31.81 1.41
N ILE A 4 -27.58 31.54 0.17
CA ILE A 4 -27.05 30.25 -0.28
C ILE A 4 -25.61 30.21 0.21
N VAL A 5 -25.29 29.29 1.12
CA VAL A 5 -23.90 28.99 1.50
C VAL A 5 -23.44 27.84 0.60
N THR A 6 -22.82 28.16 -0.53
CA THR A 6 -22.00 27.21 -1.29
C THR A 6 -20.54 27.41 -0.91
N HIS A 7 -19.99 26.49 -0.12
CA HIS A 7 -18.55 26.21 -0.11
C HIS A 7 -18.40 24.74 -0.51
N GLY A 8 -17.89 24.54 -1.72
CA GLY A 8 -17.78 23.23 -2.36
C GLY A 8 -17.00 22.25 -1.50
N SER A 9 -17.68 21.23 -0.99
CA SER A 9 -17.04 19.95 -0.73
C SER A 9 -17.19 19.10 -1.99
N GLU A 10 -16.44 19.41 -3.04
CA GLU A 10 -16.17 18.36 -4.03
C GLU A 10 -15.32 17.30 -3.32
N LYS A 11 -16.01 16.33 -2.71
CA LYS A 11 -15.38 15.04 -2.43
C LYS A 11 -14.86 14.57 -3.78
N ILE A 12 -13.54 14.48 -3.94
CA ILE A 12 -12.94 13.82 -5.09
C ILE A 12 -13.62 12.46 -5.17
N GLU A 13 -14.48 12.27 -6.17
CA GLU A 13 -15.54 11.24 -6.17
C GLU A 13 -14.97 9.81 -6.13
N HIS A 14 -13.65 9.64 -6.22
CA HIS A 14 -12.94 8.36 -6.27
C HIS A 14 -11.60 8.37 -5.51
N TYR A 15 -11.47 9.11 -4.40
CA TYR A 15 -10.27 9.06 -3.54
C TYR A 15 -10.36 7.91 -2.53
N TYR A 16 -9.41 6.96 -2.61
CA TYR A 16 -9.28 5.83 -1.68
C TYR A 16 -7.92 5.82 -0.97
N GLY A 17 -7.20 6.94 -0.95
CA GLY A 17 -5.86 7.01 -0.35
C GLY A 17 -5.86 6.80 1.17
N ASP A 18 -6.94 7.12 1.87
CA ASP A 18 -7.08 6.81 3.31
C ASP A 18 -7.02 5.30 3.57
N ALA A 19 -7.65 4.50 2.71
CA ALA A 19 -7.59 3.04 2.78
C ALA A 19 -6.17 2.53 2.50
N VAL A 20 -5.50 3.08 1.48
CA VAL A 20 -4.10 2.73 1.14
C VAL A 20 -3.17 3.03 2.30
N ARG A 21 -3.30 4.21 2.92
CA ARG A 21 -2.53 4.63 4.09
C ARG A 21 -2.70 3.64 5.25
N MET A 22 -3.94 3.24 5.54
CA MET A 22 -4.21 2.26 6.60
C MET A 22 -3.59 0.90 6.26
N LEU A 23 -3.72 0.43 5.02
CA LEU A 23 -3.17 -0.86 4.57
C LEU A 23 -1.64 -0.88 4.64
N PHE A 24 -0.96 0.20 4.23
CA PHE A 24 0.49 0.33 4.36
C PHE A 24 0.96 0.35 5.81
N LEU A 25 0.25 1.07 6.68
CA LEU A 25 0.59 1.10 8.10
C LEU A 25 0.42 -0.30 8.74
N VAL A 26 -0.69 -0.99 8.45
CA VAL A 26 -0.93 -2.36 8.91
C VAL A 26 0.16 -3.30 8.40
N ALA A 27 0.51 -3.23 7.11
CA ALA A 27 1.59 -4.03 6.54
C ALA A 27 2.93 -3.77 7.22
N ALA A 28 3.29 -2.51 7.46
CA ALA A 28 4.52 -2.13 8.16
C ALA A 28 4.57 -2.69 9.59
N ILE A 29 3.45 -2.66 10.32
CA ILE A 29 3.34 -3.23 11.68
C ILE A 29 3.51 -4.76 11.64
N ILE A 30 2.84 -5.44 10.70
CA ILE A 30 2.98 -6.89 10.54
C ILE A 30 4.43 -7.24 10.23
N MET A 31 5.06 -6.55 9.27
CA MET A 31 6.46 -6.78 8.92
C MET A 31 7.40 -6.54 10.11
N LEU A 32 7.22 -5.44 10.84
CA LEU A 32 8.07 -5.09 11.99
C LEU A 32 7.98 -6.14 13.10
N THR A 33 6.76 -6.55 13.45
CA THR A 33 6.52 -7.50 14.55
C THR A 33 6.91 -8.93 14.18
N SER A 34 6.82 -9.29 12.91
CA SER A 34 7.14 -10.64 12.42
C SER A 34 8.60 -10.85 12.02
N LEU A 35 9.34 -9.79 11.67
CA LEU A 35 10.73 -9.85 11.23
C LEU A 35 11.65 -10.71 12.13
N PRO A 36 11.71 -10.52 13.48
CA PRO A 36 12.61 -11.31 14.31
C PRO A 36 12.29 -12.81 14.32
N MET A 37 11.05 -13.20 13.98
CA MET A 37 10.64 -14.60 13.91
C MET A 37 11.02 -15.27 12.59
N PHE A 38 11.21 -14.46 11.54
CA PHE A 38 11.30 -14.93 10.16
C PHE A 38 12.61 -14.59 9.45
N ASP A 39 13.54 -13.90 10.12
CA ASP A 39 14.84 -13.51 9.56
C ASP A 39 15.60 -14.68 8.90
N GLN A 40 15.53 -15.89 9.49
CA GLN A 40 16.15 -17.11 8.93
C GLN A 40 15.59 -17.56 7.57
N TYR A 41 14.39 -17.12 7.18
CA TYR A 41 13.77 -17.46 5.90
C TYR A 41 14.02 -16.39 4.82
N ILE A 42 14.65 -15.28 5.21
CA ILE A 42 14.84 -14.10 4.37
C ILE A 42 16.31 -14.04 3.94
N ASN A 43 16.59 -14.35 2.67
CA ASN A 43 17.95 -14.39 2.12
C ASN A 43 18.53 -12.99 1.80
N ILE A 44 18.10 -11.94 2.49
CA ILE A 44 18.63 -10.58 2.35
C ILE A 44 19.06 -10.05 3.71
N PRO A 45 20.08 -9.17 3.78
CA PRO A 45 20.47 -8.54 5.04
C PRO A 45 19.29 -7.84 5.73
N THR A 46 19.14 -8.04 7.04
CA THR A 46 18.04 -7.51 7.87
C THR A 46 17.86 -5.99 7.72
N VAL A 47 18.95 -5.25 7.45
CA VAL A 47 18.92 -3.79 7.19
C VAL A 47 17.97 -3.45 6.04
N PHE A 48 17.93 -4.23 4.96
CA PHE A 48 17.03 -3.97 3.84
C PHE A 48 15.56 -4.21 4.21
N SER A 49 15.27 -5.21 5.04
CA SER A 49 13.93 -5.45 5.58
C SER A 49 13.47 -4.28 6.45
N VAL A 50 14.34 -3.76 7.33
CA VAL A 50 14.06 -2.59 8.17
C VAL A 50 13.83 -1.34 7.32
N LEU A 51 14.64 -1.13 6.27
CA LEU A 51 14.44 -0.02 5.34
C LEU A 51 13.11 -0.13 4.60
N ALA A 52 12.70 -1.33 4.16
CA ALA A 52 11.41 -1.54 3.51
C ALA A 52 10.23 -1.20 4.46
N ILE A 53 10.32 -1.60 5.73
CA ILE A 53 9.33 -1.25 6.77
C ILE A 53 9.24 0.27 6.93
N LEU A 54 10.39 0.95 7.03
CA LEU A 54 10.44 2.40 7.16
C LEU A 54 9.83 3.09 5.93
N ILE A 55 10.19 2.65 4.73
CA ILE A 55 9.65 3.19 3.47
C ILE A 55 8.13 3.04 3.42
N LEU A 56 7.57 1.90 3.84
CA LEU A 56 6.12 1.71 3.91
C LEU A 56 5.45 2.64 4.93
N GLY A 57 6.04 2.80 6.11
CA GLY A 57 5.55 3.75 7.11
C GLY A 57 5.57 5.20 6.62
N LEU A 58 6.64 5.60 5.91
CA LEU A 58 6.74 6.91 5.29
C LEU A 58 5.73 7.07 4.16
N ALA A 59 5.56 6.08 3.28
CA ALA A 59 4.56 6.10 2.21
C ALA A 59 3.14 6.25 2.78
N ALA A 60 2.84 5.56 3.88
CA ALA A 60 1.57 5.73 4.60
C ALA A 60 1.38 7.18 5.10
N GLY A 61 2.42 7.79 5.67
CA GLY A 61 2.38 9.17 6.15
C GLY A 61 2.30 10.23 5.05
N LEU A 62 2.96 9.98 3.91
CA LEU A 62 3.03 10.90 2.78
C LEU A 62 1.79 10.84 1.87
N THR A 63 0.96 9.81 1.98
CA THR A 63 -0.24 9.64 1.14
C THR A 63 -1.17 10.85 1.28
N ASN A 64 -1.31 11.64 0.20
CA ASN A 64 -2.09 12.88 0.16
C ASN A 64 -3.11 12.89 -0.99
N PRO A 65 -4.37 13.31 -0.75
CA PRO A 65 -5.39 13.43 -1.81
C PRO A 65 -5.10 14.46 -2.89
N ARG A 66 -4.18 15.41 -2.65
CA ARG A 66 -3.97 16.54 -3.56
C ARG A 66 -2.88 16.31 -4.62
N GLN A 67 -2.08 15.26 -4.51
CA GLN A 67 -0.93 15.04 -5.38
C GLN A 67 -1.05 13.71 -6.14
N ILE A 68 -1.12 13.80 -7.48
CA ILE A 68 -1.21 12.62 -8.35
C ILE A 68 0.06 11.74 -8.29
N TRP A 69 1.21 12.34 -8.02
CA TRP A 69 2.49 11.64 -7.90
C TRP A 69 2.49 10.67 -6.72
N ASP A 70 1.91 11.05 -5.59
CA ASP A 70 1.78 10.19 -4.41
C ASP A 70 0.94 8.95 -4.73
N ALA A 71 -0.17 9.14 -5.45
CA ALA A 71 -1.01 8.01 -5.89
C ALA A 71 -0.26 7.06 -6.84
N GLY A 72 0.60 7.59 -7.71
CA GLY A 72 1.45 6.79 -8.59
C GLY A 72 2.53 6.00 -7.83
N ILE A 73 3.20 6.65 -6.87
CA ILE A 73 4.20 6.00 -6.00
C ILE A 73 3.53 4.89 -5.19
N ASN A 74 2.38 5.16 -4.57
CA ASN A 74 1.63 4.18 -3.79
C ASN A 74 1.21 2.97 -4.64
N MET A 75 0.79 3.19 -5.88
CA MET A 75 0.49 2.10 -6.82
C MET A 75 1.74 1.25 -7.12
N GLY A 76 2.89 1.88 -7.34
CA GLY A 76 4.15 1.18 -7.59
C GLY A 76 4.61 0.36 -6.38
N VAL A 77 4.67 1.00 -5.20
CA VAL A 77 5.06 0.35 -3.93
C VAL A 77 4.12 -0.79 -3.59
N SER A 78 2.81 -0.60 -3.75
CA SER A 78 1.85 -1.65 -3.40
C SER A 78 1.95 -2.86 -4.33
N SER A 79 2.17 -2.62 -5.62
CA SER A 79 2.33 -3.68 -6.62
C SER A 79 3.61 -4.47 -6.39
N ALA A 80 4.72 -3.77 -6.09
CA ALA A 80 5.98 -4.41 -5.75
C ALA A 80 5.84 -5.26 -4.47
N GLY A 81 5.19 -4.73 -3.45
CA GLY A 81 4.89 -5.48 -2.21
C GLY A 81 4.08 -6.75 -2.50
N PHE A 82 3.02 -6.66 -3.30
CA PHE A 82 2.22 -7.82 -3.69
C PHE A 82 3.06 -8.92 -4.33
N LEU A 83 3.90 -8.56 -5.31
CA LEU A 83 4.78 -9.52 -5.98
C LEU A 83 5.74 -10.19 -5.00
N VAL A 84 6.41 -9.40 -4.15
CA VAL A 84 7.37 -9.92 -3.16
C VAL A 84 6.69 -10.91 -2.20
N PHE A 85 5.60 -10.49 -1.54
CA PHE A 85 4.97 -11.31 -0.51
C PHE A 85 4.26 -12.54 -1.08
N MET A 86 3.64 -12.44 -2.26
CA MET A 86 3.06 -13.62 -2.90
C MET A 86 4.13 -14.61 -3.35
N THR A 87 5.27 -14.15 -3.86
CA THR A 87 6.39 -15.05 -4.20
C THR A 87 6.90 -15.78 -2.96
N TYR A 88 7.11 -15.08 -1.84
CA TYR A 88 7.50 -15.73 -0.58
C TYR A 88 6.47 -16.74 -0.07
N ALA A 89 5.18 -16.40 -0.14
CA ALA A 89 4.10 -17.32 0.24
C ALA A 89 4.11 -18.60 -0.61
N VAL A 90 4.19 -18.47 -1.94
CA VAL A 90 4.22 -19.62 -2.85
C VAL A 90 5.46 -20.48 -2.62
N ASN A 91 6.63 -19.88 -2.48
CA ASN A 91 7.88 -20.61 -2.26
C ASN A 91 7.88 -21.37 -0.93
N SER A 92 7.38 -20.74 0.14
CA SER A 92 7.24 -21.37 1.47
C SER A 92 6.26 -22.54 1.44
N TYR A 93 5.16 -22.41 0.71
CA TYR A 93 4.19 -23.49 0.53
C TYR A 93 4.79 -24.68 -0.24
N GLN A 94 5.48 -24.42 -1.35
CA GLN A 94 6.11 -25.48 -2.15
C GLN A 94 7.22 -26.21 -1.40
N ALA A 95 8.03 -25.48 -0.63
CA ALA A 95 9.08 -26.07 0.19
C ALA A 95 8.54 -26.82 1.42
N SER A 96 7.23 -26.71 1.72
CA SER A 96 6.62 -27.25 2.95
C SER A 96 7.32 -26.75 4.22
N THR A 97 7.85 -25.51 4.17
CA THR A 97 8.61 -24.90 5.27
C THR A 97 7.83 -23.75 5.89
N GLY A 98 7.86 -23.67 7.22
CA GLY A 98 7.43 -22.49 7.97
C GLY A 98 5.98 -22.07 7.72
N GLU A 99 5.00 -22.86 8.19
CA GLU A 99 3.56 -22.55 8.03
C GLU A 99 3.20 -21.11 8.45
N LYS A 100 3.77 -20.63 9.57
CA LYS A 100 3.57 -19.25 10.03
C LYS A 100 4.15 -18.21 9.07
N PHE A 101 5.28 -18.50 8.44
CA PHE A 101 5.89 -17.64 7.42
C PHE A 101 5.02 -17.60 6.17
N PHE A 102 4.56 -18.76 5.68
CA PHE A 102 3.58 -18.85 4.59
C PHE A 102 2.34 -17.99 4.87
N LEU A 103 1.67 -18.20 6.01
CA LEU A 103 0.45 -17.47 6.36
C LEU A 103 0.68 -15.97 6.47
N THR A 104 1.80 -15.55 7.07
CA THR A 104 2.15 -14.12 7.20
C THR A 104 2.34 -13.47 5.83
N ASN A 105 3.10 -14.13 4.94
CA ASN A 105 3.32 -13.63 3.59
C ASN A 105 2.03 -13.65 2.75
N LEU A 106 1.14 -14.62 2.96
CA LEU A 106 -0.17 -14.65 2.31
C LEU A 106 -1.04 -13.46 2.74
N VAL A 107 -1.12 -13.18 4.05
CA VAL A 107 -1.85 -12.02 4.59
C VAL A 107 -1.29 -10.70 4.08
N LEU A 108 0.04 -10.56 4.07
CA LEU A 108 0.71 -9.38 3.50
C LEU A 108 0.42 -9.26 2.00
N GLY A 109 0.51 -10.35 1.24
CA GLY A 109 0.15 -10.39 -0.17
C GLY A 109 -1.27 -9.90 -0.42
N PHE A 110 -2.26 -10.39 0.32
CA PHE A 110 -3.64 -9.88 0.24
C PHE A 110 -3.76 -8.40 0.59
N THR A 111 -3.07 -7.94 1.63
CA THR A 111 -3.06 -6.53 2.04
C THR A 111 -2.52 -5.64 0.93
N PHE A 112 -1.43 -6.05 0.28
CA PHE A 112 -0.84 -5.35 -0.85
C PHE A 112 -1.66 -5.42 -2.14
N LEU A 113 -2.40 -6.51 -2.36
CA LEU A 113 -3.36 -6.61 -3.46
C LEU A 113 -4.50 -5.58 -3.29
N LEU A 114 -5.09 -5.50 -2.09
CA LEU A 114 -6.11 -4.51 -1.78
C LEU A 114 -5.56 -3.09 -1.90
N SER A 115 -4.36 -2.86 -1.39
CA SER A 115 -3.69 -1.57 -1.51
C SER A 115 -3.49 -1.19 -2.97
N THR A 116 -3.09 -2.13 -3.82
CA THR A 116 -2.93 -1.90 -5.26
C THR A 116 -4.25 -1.53 -5.92
N TYR A 117 -5.32 -2.25 -5.59
CA TYR A 117 -6.66 -1.94 -6.11
C TYR A 117 -7.11 -0.51 -5.76
N PHE A 118 -6.96 -0.09 -4.51
CA PHE A 118 -7.34 1.26 -4.08
C PHE A 118 -6.40 2.35 -4.61
N SER A 119 -5.09 2.07 -4.70
CA SER A 119 -4.13 2.97 -5.34
C SER A 119 -4.46 3.21 -6.80
N VAL A 120 -4.80 2.16 -7.57
CA VAL A 120 -5.21 2.28 -8.98
C VAL A 120 -6.49 3.11 -9.12
N LYS A 121 -7.49 2.87 -8.27
CA LYS A 121 -8.73 3.67 -8.26
C LYS A 121 -8.45 5.15 -8.00
N THR A 122 -7.61 5.44 -7.01
CA THR A 122 -7.22 6.80 -6.63
C THR A 122 -6.46 7.47 -7.76
N PHE A 123 -5.45 6.80 -8.31
CA PHE A 123 -4.64 7.32 -9.41
C PHE A 123 -5.50 7.62 -10.64
N ARG A 124 -6.37 6.70 -11.04
CA ARG A 124 -7.31 6.91 -12.16
C ARG A 124 -8.24 8.09 -11.89
N GLY A 125 -8.80 8.20 -10.69
CA GLY A 125 -9.69 9.30 -10.31
C GLY A 125 -9.00 10.66 -10.44
N LEU A 126 -7.80 10.80 -9.87
CA LEU A 126 -7.01 12.03 -9.93
C LEU A 126 -6.55 12.36 -11.35
N PHE A 127 -6.19 11.35 -12.14
CA PHE A 127 -5.78 11.54 -13.53
C PHE A 127 -6.91 12.10 -14.41
N LEU A 128 -8.12 11.55 -14.25
CA LEU A 128 -9.30 12.03 -14.99
C LEU A 128 -9.68 13.45 -14.58
N GLN A 129 -9.70 13.75 -13.27
CA GLN A 129 -10.03 15.10 -12.76
C GLN A 129 -9.04 16.16 -13.27
N ARG A 130 -7.74 15.84 -13.29
CA ARG A 130 -6.71 16.75 -13.80
C ARG A 130 -6.92 17.04 -15.29
N ARG A 131 -7.21 16.00 -16.09
CA ARG A 131 -7.43 16.14 -17.53
C ARG A 131 -8.64 17.01 -17.87
N ASP A 132 -9.69 16.97 -17.07
CA ASP A 132 -10.89 17.76 -17.29
C ASP A 132 -10.73 19.22 -16.81
N SER A 133 -9.78 19.51 -15.91
CA SER A 133 -9.44 20.87 -15.47
C SER A 133 -8.55 21.64 -16.47
N ASP A 134 -7.82 20.92 -17.33
CA ASP A 134 -6.92 21.48 -18.35
C ASP A 134 -7.65 21.79 -19.69
N LYS A 135 -8.96 21.53 -19.78
CA LYS A 135 -9.81 21.84 -20.95
C LYS A 135 -10.59 23.14 -20.75
#